data_AF-A0A084INP4-F1
#
_entry.id   AF-A0A084INP4-F1
#
_cell.length_a   1.000
_cell.length_b   1.000
_cell.length_c   1.000
_cell.angle_alpha   90.00
_cell.angle_beta   90.00
_cell.angle_gamma   90.00
#
_symmetry.space_group_name_H-M   'P 1'
#
loop_
_entity.id
_entity.type
_entity.pdbx_description
1 polymer ?
#
loop_
_entity_poly.entity_id
_entity_poly.type
_entity_poly.pdbx_seq_one_letter_code
_entity_poly.pdbx_strand_id
1 'polypeptide(L)'
;MNDKVVSLDEVRTERSPHVSGEALCMRCRHEWVAVTPVGHVAELECPGCGCHAGVMKATCTPADGVPIWVCKCGCDAFRAKVDGLLCISCGVEIGYDEIAAADWS
;
A
#
# COMPACT_ATOMS: atom_id res chain seq x y z
N MET A 1 16.64 42.14 2.10
CA MET A 1 16.17 40.76 2.31
C MET A 1 14.66 40.81 2.28
N ASN A 2 14.03 40.11 1.34
CA ASN A 2 12.58 39.97 1.35
C ASN A 2 12.24 38.77 2.22
N ASP A 3 11.73 39.04 3.42
CA ASP A 3 11.15 38.00 4.26
C ASP A 3 9.85 37.54 3.60
N LYS A 4 9.91 36.38 2.95
CA LYS A 4 8.75 35.73 2.35
C LYS A 4 7.90 35.20 3.50
N VAL A 5 6.82 35.90 3.85
CA VAL A 5 5.83 35.40 4.83
C VAL A 5 5.21 34.13 4.24
N VAL A 6 5.46 32.99 4.88
CA VAL A 6 4.92 31.68 4.50
C VAL A 6 3.94 31.21 5.57
N SER A 7 2.80 30.67 5.14
CA SER A 7 1.84 30.04 6.05
C SER A 7 2.43 28.74 6.58
N LEU A 8 2.42 28.57 7.90
CA LEU A 8 2.90 27.33 8.54
C LEU A 8 2.04 26.12 8.17
N ASP A 9 0.76 26.33 7.87
CA ASP A 9 -0.17 25.25 7.49
C ASP A 9 0.06 24.77 6.05
N GLU A 10 0.41 25.68 5.14
CA GLU A 10 0.79 25.33 3.76
C GLU A 10 2.07 24.49 3.75
N VAL A 11 3.09 24.93 4.50
CA VAL A 11 4.37 24.20 4.62
C VAL A 11 4.19 22.83 5.27
N ARG A 12 3.27 22.69 6.22
CA ARG A 12 2.93 21.38 6.83
C ARG A 12 2.23 20.46 5.85
N THR A 13 1.32 20.99 5.04
CA THR A 13 0.59 20.23 4.02
C THR A 13 1.54 19.74 2.93
N GLU A 14 2.42 20.60 2.40
CA GLU A 14 3.44 20.22 1.43
C GLU A 14 4.40 19.14 1.96
N ARG A 15 4.71 19.17 3.26
CA ARG A 15 5.60 18.21 3.92
C ARG A 15 4.88 16.98 4.48
N SER A 16 3.57 16.88 4.28
CA SER A 16 2.83 15.71 4.75
C SER A 16 3.31 14.47 3.97
N PRO A 17 3.37 13.30 4.61
CA PRO A 17 3.81 12.10 3.91
C PRO A 17 2.80 11.75 2.81
N HIS A 18 3.33 11.38 1.65
CA HIS A 18 2.57 10.90 0.52
C HIS A 18 2.96 9.47 0.21
N VAL A 19 2.03 8.72 -0.36
CA VAL A 19 2.27 7.40 -0.95
C VAL A 19 2.32 7.58 -2.46
N SER A 20 3.34 7.02 -3.09
CA SER A 20 3.49 6.94 -4.54
C SER A 20 3.53 5.48 -4.97
N GLY A 21 2.87 5.15 -6.07
CA GLY A 21 2.86 3.77 -6.57
C GLY A 21 1.89 3.56 -7.73
N GLU A 22 1.79 2.31 -8.18
CA GLU A 22 0.86 1.93 -9.23
C GLU A 22 -0.60 1.99 -8.75
N ALA A 23 -1.45 2.51 -9.61
CA ALA A 23 -2.88 2.58 -9.46
C ALA A 23 -3.57 1.88 -10.65
N LEU A 24 -4.75 1.35 -10.39
CA LEU A 24 -5.58 0.64 -11.37
C LEU A 24 -7.01 1.16 -11.28
N CYS A 25 -7.60 1.43 -12.44
CA CYS A 25 -9.02 1.77 -12.52
C CYS A 25 -9.87 0.50 -12.48
N MET A 26 -10.77 0.41 -11.51
CA MET A 26 -11.70 -0.72 -11.39
C MET A 26 -12.75 -0.76 -12.50
N ARG A 27 -12.92 0.34 -13.25
CA ARG A 27 -13.89 0.43 -14.36
C ARG A 27 -13.28 0.13 -15.72
N CYS A 28 -12.28 0.89 -16.15
CA CYS A 28 -11.69 0.77 -17.49
C CYS A 28 -10.37 -0.01 -17.52
N ARG A 29 -9.89 -0.50 -16.36
CA ARG A 29 -8.63 -1.25 -16.21
C ARG A 29 -7.37 -0.51 -16.63
N HIS A 30 -7.45 0.81 -16.82
CA HIS A 30 -6.28 1.64 -17.06
C HIS A 30 -5.36 1.63 -15.82
N GLU A 31 -4.06 1.55 -16.06
CA GLU A 31 -3.02 1.53 -15.03
C GLU A 31 -2.17 2.79 -15.16
N TRP A 32 -1.84 3.42 -14.03
CA TRP A 32 -1.01 4.62 -13.99
C TRP A 32 -0.24 4.72 -12.67
N VAL A 33 0.72 5.64 -12.59
CA VAL A 33 1.40 5.95 -11.33
C VAL A 33 0.69 7.14 -10.67
N ALA A 34 0.28 6.98 -9.42
CA ALA A 34 -0.38 8.02 -8.63
C ALA A 34 0.46 8.42 -7.41
N VAL A 35 0.27 9.66 -6.96
CA VAL A 35 0.78 10.17 -5.68
C VAL A 35 -0.43 10.68 -4.89
N THR A 36 -0.56 10.25 -3.65
CA THR A 36 -1.72 10.56 -2.80
C THR A 36 -1.30 10.71 -1.34
N PRO A 37 -2.01 11.51 -0.51
CA PRO A 37 -1.77 11.53 0.93
C PRO A 37 -1.87 10.12 1.55
N VAL A 38 -1.10 9.87 2.60
CA VAL A 38 -1.22 8.61 3.35
C VAL A 38 -2.67 8.38 3.80
N GLY A 39 -3.20 7.19 3.54
CA GLY A 39 -4.59 6.81 3.85
C GLY A 39 -5.60 7.05 2.73
N HIS A 40 -5.25 7.83 1.70
CA HIS A 40 -6.13 8.14 0.56
C HIS A 40 -5.81 7.25 -0.66
N VAL A 41 -5.97 5.94 -0.50
CA VAL A 41 -5.49 4.92 -1.46
C VAL A 41 -6.56 4.41 -2.43
N ALA A 42 -7.75 5.00 -2.39
CA ALA A 42 -8.90 4.68 -3.22
C ALA A 42 -9.55 5.97 -3.76
N GLU A 43 -10.54 5.82 -4.66
CA GLU A 43 -11.27 6.93 -5.29
C GLU A 43 -10.39 7.87 -6.13
N LEU A 44 -9.25 7.37 -6.63
CA LEU A 44 -8.36 8.14 -7.47
C LEU A 44 -9.03 8.42 -8.83
N GLU A 45 -8.87 9.63 -9.35
CA GLU A 45 -9.33 9.97 -10.69
C GLU A 45 -8.50 9.20 -11.72
N CYS A 46 -9.19 8.44 -12.57
CA CYS A 46 -8.53 7.68 -13.63
C CYS A 46 -8.31 8.56 -14.88
N PRO A 47 -7.06 8.71 -15.36
CA PRO A 47 -6.77 9.53 -16.54
C PRO A 47 -7.34 8.94 -17.85
N GLY A 48 -7.72 7.65 -17.86
CA GLY A 48 -8.31 7.00 -19.04
C GLY A 48 -9.84 7.19 -19.17
N CYS A 49 -10.59 7.29 -18.07
CA CYS A 49 -12.07 7.41 -18.10
C CYS A 49 -12.60 8.70 -17.44
N GLY A 50 -11.77 9.47 -16.73
CA GLY A 50 -12.19 10.59 -15.87
C GLY A 50 -13.00 10.18 -14.64
N CYS A 51 -13.12 8.88 -14.39
CA CYS A 51 -13.95 8.35 -13.31
C CYS A 51 -13.13 8.15 -12.03
N HIS A 52 -13.73 8.44 -10.86
CA HIS A 52 -13.11 8.28 -9.54
C HIS A 52 -13.23 6.81 -9.06
N ALA A 53 -12.67 5.90 -9.85
CA ALA A 53 -12.70 4.46 -9.62
C ALA A 53 -11.29 3.87 -9.57
N GLY A 54 -10.27 4.70 -9.39
CA GLY A 54 -8.89 4.29 -9.21
C GLY A 54 -8.61 3.82 -7.79
N VAL A 55 -7.85 2.74 -7.67
CA VAL A 55 -7.32 2.22 -6.42
C VAL A 55 -5.82 2.00 -6.56
N MET A 56 -5.05 2.24 -5.50
CA MET A 56 -3.64 1.85 -5.47
C MET A 56 -3.55 0.32 -5.54
N LYS A 57 -2.81 -0.19 -6.52
CA LYS A 57 -2.73 -1.62 -6.87
C LYS A 57 -2.01 -2.43 -5.78
N ALA A 58 -1.01 -1.81 -5.15
CA ALA A 58 -0.37 -2.28 -3.94
C ALA A 58 0.18 -1.06 -3.20
N THR A 59 -0.33 -0.78 -2.00
CA THR A 59 0.00 0.45 -1.27
C THR A 59 1.44 0.46 -0.76
N CYS A 60 2.01 -0.72 -0.47
CA CYS A 60 3.43 -0.98 -0.18
C CYS A 60 3.72 -2.45 -0.48
N THR A 61 4.62 -2.75 -1.41
CA THR A 61 5.14 -4.12 -1.66
C THR A 61 6.66 -4.13 -1.53
N PRO A 62 7.27 -5.23 -1.06
CA PRO A 62 8.72 -5.39 -1.11
C PRO A 62 9.26 -5.29 -2.55
N ALA A 63 10.53 -4.94 -2.70
CA ALA A 63 11.19 -4.90 -4.01
C ALA A 63 11.17 -6.28 -4.68
N ASP A 64 11.27 -6.29 -6.02
CA ASP A 64 11.31 -7.53 -6.79
C ASP A 64 12.41 -8.47 -6.28
N GLY A 65 12.07 -9.75 -6.14
CA GLY A 65 12.98 -10.78 -5.65
C GLY A 65 13.17 -10.82 -4.13
N VAL A 66 12.53 -9.92 -3.36
CA VAL A 66 12.47 -10.05 -1.90
C VAL A 66 11.44 -11.13 -1.56
N PRO A 67 11.82 -12.22 -0.87
CA PRO A 67 10.89 -13.26 -0.50
C PRO A 67 9.84 -12.72 0.48
N ILE A 68 8.58 -13.08 0.25
CA ILE A 68 7.44 -12.74 1.11
C ILE A 68 6.75 -14.00 1.58
N TRP A 69 6.20 -13.96 2.79
CA TRP A 69 5.38 -15.05 3.27
C TRP A 69 4.02 -15.02 2.57
N VAL A 70 3.66 -16.13 1.92
CA VAL A 70 2.34 -16.31 1.31
C VAL A 70 1.66 -17.47 2.01
N CYS A 71 0.45 -17.24 2.50
CA CYS A 71 -0.35 -18.31 3.10
C CYS A 71 -0.61 -19.41 2.06
N LYS A 72 -0.81 -20.65 2.50
CA LYS A 72 -1.17 -21.77 1.60
C LYS A 72 -2.45 -21.54 0.78
N CYS A 73 -3.30 -20.58 1.18
CA CYS A 73 -4.47 -20.16 0.41
C CYS A 73 -4.16 -19.13 -0.70
N GLY A 74 -2.91 -18.70 -0.85
CA GLY A 74 -2.48 -17.68 -1.81
C GLY A 74 -2.59 -16.23 -1.32
N CYS A 75 -2.97 -16.00 -0.06
CA CYS A 75 -3.07 -14.65 0.51
C CYS A 75 -1.74 -14.21 1.15
N ASP A 76 -1.32 -12.98 0.85
CA ASP A 76 -0.12 -12.32 1.35
C ASP A 76 -0.43 -11.19 2.36
N ALA A 77 -1.70 -11.03 2.75
CA ALA A 77 -2.15 -10.02 3.70
C ALA A 77 -2.56 -10.64 5.07
N PHE A 78 -2.05 -10.07 6.15
CA PHE A 78 -2.16 -10.64 7.50
C PHE A 78 -2.51 -9.60 8.57
N ARG A 79 -3.16 -10.03 9.65
CA ARG A 79 -3.17 -9.31 10.93
C ARG A 79 -1.97 -9.78 11.75
N ALA A 80 -1.12 -8.86 12.16
CA ALA A 80 -0.03 -9.17 13.08
C ALA A 80 -0.56 -9.35 14.51
N LYS A 81 -0.13 -10.43 15.17
CA LYS A 81 -0.31 -10.70 16.59
C LYS A 81 1.05 -10.63 17.29
N VAL A 82 1.03 -10.69 18.63
CA VAL A 82 2.27 -10.71 19.45
C VAL A 82 3.12 -11.94 19.15
N ASP A 83 2.49 -13.07 18.86
CA ASP A 83 3.09 -14.39 18.71
C ASP A 83 3.10 -14.92 17.26
N GLY A 84 2.54 -14.18 16.31
CA GLY A 84 2.48 -14.62 14.92
C GLY A 84 1.58 -13.79 14.02
N LEU A 85 1.10 -14.41 12.95
CA LEU A 85 0.24 -13.79 11.94
C LEU A 85 -1.09 -14.55 11.80
N LEU A 86 -2.17 -13.82 11.57
CA LEU A 86 -3.49 -14.36 11.20
C LEU A 86 -3.79 -14.00 9.74
N CYS A 87 -4.01 -14.99 8.89
CA CYS A 87 -4.40 -14.77 7.50
C CYS A 87 -5.81 -14.14 7.42
N ILE A 88 -5.93 -12.99 6.77
CA ILE A 88 -7.22 -12.29 6.67
C ILE A 88 -8.21 -12.98 5.72
N SER A 89 -7.73 -13.89 4.87
CA SER A 89 -8.55 -14.62 3.91
C SER A 89 -9.12 -15.92 4.47
N CYS A 90 -8.27 -16.80 5.03
CA CYS A 90 -8.69 -18.12 5.48
C CYS A 90 -8.72 -18.31 7.01
N GLY A 91 -8.24 -17.35 7.79
CA GLY A 91 -8.24 -17.41 9.26
C GLY A 91 -7.21 -18.35 9.88
N VAL A 92 -6.30 -18.95 9.08
CA VAL A 92 -5.19 -19.76 9.61
C VAL A 92 -4.17 -18.85 10.29
N GLU A 93 -3.67 -19.31 11.43
CA GLU A 93 -2.61 -18.67 12.20
C GLU A 93 -1.27 -19.38 11.99
N ILE A 94 -0.18 -18.62 12.05
CA ILE A 94 1.18 -19.14 12.01
C ILE A 94 2.09 -18.33 12.96
N GLY A 95 2.93 -19.01 13.74
CA GLY A 95 3.86 -18.37 14.66
C GLY A 95 5.07 -17.73 13.95
N TYR A 96 5.69 -16.72 14.57
CA TYR A 96 6.91 -16.11 14.00
C TYR A 96 8.08 -17.10 13.91
N ASP A 97 8.20 -18.02 14.87
CA ASP A 97 9.25 -19.06 14.84
C ASP A 97 9.04 -20.04 13.68
N GLU A 98 7.79 -20.35 13.35
CA GLU A 98 7.45 -21.21 12.21
C GLU A 98 7.75 -20.52 10.88
N ILE A 99 7.46 -19.22 10.78
CA ILE A 99 7.83 -18.39 9.63
C ILE A 99 9.37 -18.35 9.50
N ALA A 100 10.10 -18.13 10.59
CA ALA A 100 11.56 -18.07 10.59
C ALA A 100 12.22 -19.41 10.23
N ALA A 101 11.59 -20.53 10.60
CA ALA A 101 12.05 -21.87 10.30
C ALA A 101 11.59 -22.39 8.92
N ALA A 102 10.73 -21.64 8.22
CA ALA A 102 10.24 -22.05 6.92
C ALA A 102 11.37 -22.11 5.87
N ASP A 103 11.16 -22.95 4.85
CA ASP A 103 12.04 -22.95 3.69
C ASP A 103 11.69 -21.75 2.80
N TRP A 104 12.63 -20.82 2.69
CA TRP A 104 12.52 -19.56 1.95
C TRP A 104 13.24 -19.62 0.59
N SER A 105 13.74 -20.80 0.20
CA SER A 105 14.49 -21.01 -1.04
C SER A 105 13.64 -21.07 -2.30
#